data_AF-A0A8K1CDS1-F1
#
_entry.id   AF-A0A8K1CDS1-F1
#
_cell.length_a   1.000
_cell.length_b   1.000
_cell.length_c   1.000
_cell.angle_alpha   90.00
_cell.angle_beta   90.00
_cell.angle_gamma   90.00
#
_symmetry.space_group_name_H-M   'P 1'
#
loop_
_entity.id
_entity.type
_entity.pdbx_description
1 polymer ?
#
loop_
_entity_poly.entity_id
_entity_poly.type
_entity_poly.pdbx_seq_one_letter_code
_entity_poly.pdbx_strand_id
1 'polypeptide(L)'
;MVASPSKAAMQRPESVAKITVYVATCQLPPGSDPNAVALSGAAFKATKFQAQVATNAKLSAVQYFLLNQWGIANSPYAKIPVQEQFYTFKGRILRLDTALDAYYISDNDTIYLRFSSLGKICDPWAMSTSELRTELKTRNAYVPKLQPEQLMLRLQEEIMKESRLQRLQRATKMEEEAQVLTITKELAEFQAKLRGDVVPGGRRKQSRVVAVGSGTAFTRPASLTWSHPPSINRTVFLSITQLDQMYQVIPRDVLEPAILIFDAERKWVFDKHNILQKNSFDYKYMCFDADFLEFLTLKEEMGLVYWFRPQKSYEKLSAFLTSIDDPVTQAKFSPLILKEVKWLTLCGLNGWEGKSRQDGRKRDLTKVPKFTRSIMRVTTNLQSQSFDYLAVQELLYQSNPTLLFVPL
;
A
#
# COMPACT_ATOMS: atom_id res chain seq x y z
N MET A 1 -13.88 34.28 -56.70
CA MET A 1 -13.27 34.31 -55.36
C MET A 1 -13.00 32.87 -54.94
N VAL A 2 -11.74 32.45 -55.00
CA VAL A 2 -11.29 31.09 -54.68
C VAL A 2 -10.99 31.06 -53.19
N ALA A 3 -11.74 30.24 -52.43
CA ALA A 3 -11.52 30.05 -51.00
C ALA A 3 -10.35 29.07 -50.78
N SER A 4 -9.31 29.53 -50.08
CA SER A 4 -8.16 28.72 -49.68
C SER A 4 -8.52 27.80 -48.51
N PRO A 5 -8.03 26.54 -48.47
CA PRO A 5 -8.25 25.66 -47.33
C PRO A 5 -7.24 25.97 -46.20
N SER A 6 -7.79 26.06 -44.99
CA SER A 6 -7.10 26.19 -43.71
C SER A 6 -6.09 25.06 -43.48
N LYS A 7 -4.83 25.45 -43.19
CA LYS A 7 -3.76 24.53 -42.76
C LYS A 7 -4.09 23.99 -41.37
N ALA A 8 -4.44 22.71 -41.28
CA ALA A 8 -4.47 21.98 -40.03
C ALA A 8 -3.06 21.99 -39.40
N ALA A 9 -2.97 22.54 -38.19
CA ALA A 9 -1.76 22.52 -37.39
C ALA A 9 -1.44 21.08 -36.99
N MET A 10 -0.39 20.53 -37.61
CA MET A 10 0.19 19.24 -37.30
C MET A 10 0.82 19.33 -35.90
N GLN A 11 0.07 18.92 -34.86
CA GLN A 11 0.59 18.78 -33.51
C GLN A 11 1.71 17.73 -33.53
N ARG A 12 2.94 18.16 -33.17
CA ARG A 12 4.06 17.25 -32.98
C ARG A 12 3.69 16.26 -31.85
N PRO A 13 3.93 14.95 -32.01
CA PRO A 13 3.71 14.00 -30.93
C PRO A 13 4.62 14.39 -29.76
N GLU A 14 4.02 14.66 -28.60
CA GLU A 14 4.76 14.88 -27.36
C GLU A 14 5.69 13.69 -27.14
N SER A 15 6.99 13.96 -26.97
CA SER A 15 7.98 12.92 -26.71
C SER A 15 7.62 12.22 -25.40
N VAL A 16 7.16 10.97 -25.50
CA VAL A 16 6.82 10.15 -24.33
C VAL A 16 8.05 10.08 -23.43
N ALA A 17 7.92 10.59 -22.20
CA ALA A 17 9.01 10.56 -21.22
C ALA A 17 9.47 9.12 -21.00
N LYS A 18 10.78 8.89 -21.08
CA LYS A 18 11.42 7.60 -20.83
C LYS A 18 12.08 7.62 -19.46
N ILE A 19 12.04 6.48 -18.77
CA ILE A 19 12.76 6.22 -17.52
C ILE A 19 13.68 5.02 -17.69
N THR A 20 14.79 5.06 -16.96
CA THR A 20 15.69 3.93 -16.78
C THR A 20 15.28 3.20 -15.51
N VAL A 21 14.97 1.91 -15.63
CA VAL A 21 14.63 1.06 -14.49
C VAL A 21 15.65 -0.07 -14.42
N TYR A 22 16.10 -0.41 -13.21
CA TYR A 22 16.95 -1.56 -12.98
C TYR A 22 16.11 -2.74 -12.52
N VAL A 23 16.36 -3.93 -13.04
CA VAL A 23 15.73 -5.17 -12.57
C VAL A 23 16.80 -6.04 -11.94
N ALA A 24 16.67 -6.31 -10.65
CA ALA A 24 17.63 -7.09 -9.86
C ALA A 24 17.07 -8.47 -9.54
N THR A 25 17.85 -9.53 -9.77
CA THR A 25 17.51 -10.87 -9.26
C THR A 25 17.78 -10.94 -7.77
N CYS A 26 16.88 -11.57 -7.02
CA CYS A 26 16.98 -11.69 -5.56
C CYS A 26 17.13 -13.13 -5.06
N GLN A 27 17.30 -14.07 -6.00
CA GLN A 27 17.47 -15.50 -5.73
C GLN A 27 18.65 -16.04 -6.53
N LEU A 28 19.25 -17.09 -5.99
CA LEU A 28 20.37 -17.78 -6.59
C LEU A 28 20.00 -18.38 -7.96
N PRO A 29 20.89 -18.32 -8.96
CA PRO A 29 20.62 -18.85 -10.28
C PRO A 29 20.37 -20.37 -10.24
N PRO A 30 19.54 -20.89 -11.16
CA PRO A 30 19.27 -22.33 -11.21
C PRO A 30 20.57 -23.13 -11.39
N GLY A 31 20.79 -24.11 -10.52
CA GLY A 31 21.98 -24.97 -10.53
C GLY A 31 23.12 -24.54 -9.61
N SER A 32 23.04 -23.41 -8.92
CA SER A 32 24.01 -23.07 -7.86
C SER A 32 23.69 -23.80 -6.56
N ASP A 33 24.69 -24.40 -5.92
CA ASP A 33 24.54 -25.08 -4.63
C ASP A 33 24.24 -24.04 -3.52
N PRO A 34 23.05 -24.07 -2.88
CA PRO A 34 22.71 -23.14 -1.80
C PRO A 34 23.66 -23.29 -0.60
N ASN A 35 24.24 -24.48 -0.38
CA ASN A 35 25.20 -24.71 0.69
C ASN A 35 26.56 -24.07 0.39
N ALA A 36 26.96 -23.97 -0.88
CA ALA A 36 28.24 -23.35 -1.25
C ALA A 36 28.27 -21.84 -0.89
N VAL A 37 27.13 -21.15 -0.97
CA VAL A 37 27.03 -19.73 -0.59
C VAL A 37 27.00 -19.55 0.93
N ALA A 38 26.29 -20.42 1.65
CA ALA A 38 26.28 -20.43 3.12
C ALA A 38 27.64 -20.79 3.72
N LEU A 39 28.38 -21.74 3.11
CA LEU A 39 29.69 -22.20 3.59
C LEU A 39 30.84 -21.24 3.26
N SER A 40 30.78 -20.60 2.08
CA SER A 40 31.79 -19.63 1.65
C SER A 40 31.68 -18.26 2.34
N GLY A 41 30.54 -17.97 2.97
CA GLY A 41 30.27 -16.64 3.56
C GLY A 41 30.21 -15.53 2.50
N ALA A 42 30.17 -15.88 1.21
CA ALA A 42 30.05 -14.91 0.14
C ALA A 42 28.63 -14.34 0.13
N ALA A 43 28.51 -13.01 0.23
CA ALA A 43 27.23 -12.33 0.13
C ALA A 43 26.60 -12.59 -1.25
N PHE A 44 25.31 -12.92 -1.27
CA PHE A 44 24.53 -13.04 -2.51
C PHE A 44 24.73 -11.80 -3.38
N LYS A 45 25.17 -11.99 -4.63
CA LYS A 45 25.37 -10.91 -5.59
C LYS A 45 24.21 -10.89 -6.58
N ALA A 46 23.28 -9.96 -6.36
CA ALA A 46 22.16 -9.73 -7.27
C ALA A 46 22.66 -9.42 -8.69
N THR A 47 22.09 -10.08 -9.69
CA THR A 47 22.33 -9.72 -11.10
C THR A 47 21.40 -8.58 -11.46
N LYS A 48 21.94 -7.47 -11.95
CA LYS A 48 21.15 -6.28 -12.32
C LYS A 48 21.09 -6.12 -13.83
N PHE A 49 19.90 -5.91 -14.34
CA PHE A 49 19.61 -5.63 -15.74
C PHE A 49 19.08 -4.20 -15.85
N GLN A 50 19.52 -3.46 -16.86
CA GLN A 50 19.04 -2.10 -17.12
C GLN A 50 18.02 -2.14 -18.25
N ALA A 51 16.86 -1.53 -18.06
CA ALA A 51 15.82 -1.39 -19.06
C ALA A 51 15.43 0.09 -19.20
N GLN A 52 15.43 0.61 -20.43
CA GLN A 52 14.88 1.94 -20.74
C GLN A 52 13.48 1.77 -21.32
N VAL A 53 12.49 2.31 -20.63
CA VAL A 53 11.07 2.13 -20.96
C VAL A 53 10.32 3.46 -20.85
N ALA A 54 9.19 3.56 -21.55
CA ALA A 54 8.28 4.69 -21.34
C ALA A 54 7.74 4.68 -19.90
N THR A 55 7.48 5.85 -19.32
CA THR A 55 6.94 5.97 -17.95
C THR A 55 5.62 5.22 -17.76
N ASN A 56 4.76 5.27 -18.77
CA ASN A 56 3.47 4.59 -18.81
C ASN A 56 3.54 3.17 -19.37
N ALA A 57 4.74 2.62 -19.60
CA ALA A 57 4.89 1.25 -20.07
C ALA A 57 4.33 0.28 -19.04
N LYS A 58 3.67 -0.79 -19.52
CA LYS A 58 3.25 -1.90 -18.66
C LYS A 58 4.45 -2.72 -18.23
N LEU A 59 4.36 -3.32 -17.04
CA LEU A 59 5.41 -4.21 -16.54
C LEU A 59 5.65 -5.42 -17.46
N SER A 60 4.63 -5.90 -18.18
CA SER A 60 4.79 -6.95 -19.20
C SER A 60 5.77 -6.58 -20.32
N ALA A 61 5.91 -5.28 -20.65
CA ALA A 61 6.89 -4.82 -21.63
C ALA A 61 8.32 -4.94 -21.09
N VAL A 62 8.52 -4.68 -19.79
CA VAL A 62 9.82 -4.91 -19.10
C VAL A 62 10.15 -6.40 -19.10
N GLN A 63 9.18 -7.26 -18.75
CA GLN A 63 9.36 -8.71 -18.78
C GLN A 63 9.77 -9.22 -20.16
N TYR A 64 9.04 -8.79 -21.20
CA TYR A 64 9.35 -9.16 -22.58
C TYR A 64 10.75 -8.70 -23.02
N PHE A 65 11.12 -7.46 -22.66
CA PHE A 65 12.47 -6.95 -22.90
C PHE A 65 13.55 -7.82 -22.23
N LEU A 66 13.36 -8.18 -20.96
CA LEU A 66 14.32 -9.03 -20.23
C LEU A 66 14.47 -10.41 -20.85
N LEU A 67 13.35 -11.05 -21.23
CA LEU A 67 13.38 -12.37 -21.87
C LEU A 67 14.19 -12.35 -23.17
N ASN A 68 14.00 -11.32 -23.99
CA ASN A 68 14.78 -11.15 -25.22
C ASN A 68 16.28 -10.95 -24.92
N GLN A 69 16.61 -10.10 -23.95
CA GLN A 69 18.01 -9.86 -23.55
C GLN A 69 18.67 -11.13 -22.99
N TRP A 70 17.94 -11.93 -22.22
CA TRP A 70 18.44 -13.18 -21.66
C TRP A 70 18.65 -14.26 -22.71
N GLY A 71 17.79 -14.32 -23.73
CA GLY A 71 17.99 -15.21 -24.88
C GLY A 71 19.28 -14.86 -25.63
N ILE A 72 19.55 -13.58 -25.85
CA ILE A 72 20.77 -13.11 -26.52
C ILE A 72 22.01 -13.39 -25.66
N ALA A 73 21.93 -13.16 -24.35
CA ALA A 73 23.04 -13.32 -23.42
C ALA A 73 23.26 -14.75 -22.92
N ASN A 74 22.45 -15.73 -23.35
CA ASN A 74 22.44 -17.10 -22.81
C ASN A 74 22.36 -17.17 -21.27
N SER A 75 21.55 -16.27 -20.69
CA SER A 75 21.39 -16.18 -19.24
C SER A 75 20.80 -17.48 -18.66
N PRO A 76 21.26 -17.95 -17.47
CA PRO A 76 20.68 -19.13 -16.83
C PRO A 76 19.18 -18.95 -16.50
N TYR A 77 18.74 -17.70 -16.34
CA TYR A 77 17.34 -17.35 -16.09
C TYR A 77 16.44 -17.49 -17.33
N ALA A 78 17.00 -17.58 -18.54
CA ALA A 78 16.24 -17.71 -19.78
C ALA A 78 15.43 -19.03 -19.85
N LYS A 79 15.84 -20.05 -19.08
CA LYS A 79 15.21 -21.37 -19.07
C LYS A 79 13.99 -21.45 -18.14
N ILE A 80 13.77 -20.44 -17.31
CA ILE A 80 12.70 -20.44 -16.30
C ILE A 80 11.38 -19.99 -16.95
N PRO A 81 10.27 -20.71 -16.75
CA PRO A 81 8.97 -20.32 -17.29
C PRO A 81 8.56 -18.91 -16.85
N VAL A 82 7.92 -18.18 -17.77
CA VAL A 82 7.47 -16.80 -17.54
C VAL A 82 6.42 -16.72 -16.43
N GLN A 83 5.60 -17.77 -16.28
CA GLN A 83 4.56 -17.88 -15.25
C GLN A 83 5.12 -17.98 -13.84
N GLU A 84 6.39 -18.37 -13.70
CA GLU A 84 7.07 -18.43 -12.41
C GLU A 84 7.66 -17.08 -12.01
N GLN A 85 7.60 -16.06 -12.88
CA GLN A 85 8.21 -14.76 -12.64
C GLN A 85 7.23 -13.82 -11.95
N PHE A 86 7.67 -13.23 -10.85
CA PHE A 86 6.93 -12.17 -10.15
C PHE A 86 7.88 -11.03 -9.85
N TYR A 87 7.33 -9.83 -9.79
CA TYR A 87 8.12 -8.62 -9.55
C TYR A 87 7.71 -7.99 -8.24
N THR A 88 8.66 -7.46 -7.51
CA THR A 88 8.42 -6.73 -6.28
C THR A 88 9.10 -5.37 -6.27
N PHE A 89 8.45 -4.40 -5.64
CA PHE A 89 9.00 -3.07 -5.42
C PHE A 89 8.46 -2.50 -4.12
N LYS A 90 9.36 -2.11 -3.21
CA LYS A 90 9.03 -1.51 -1.89
C LYS A 90 7.97 -2.30 -1.11
N GLY A 91 8.15 -3.63 -1.02
CA GLY A 91 7.22 -4.51 -0.30
C GLY A 91 5.93 -4.87 -1.05
N ARG A 92 5.72 -4.39 -2.27
CA ARG A 92 4.53 -4.70 -3.08
C ARG A 92 4.85 -5.67 -4.21
N ILE A 93 3.95 -6.62 -4.44
CA ILE A 93 3.95 -7.43 -5.67
C ILE A 93 3.35 -6.60 -6.81
N LEU A 94 4.01 -6.61 -7.96
CA LEU A 94 3.61 -5.85 -9.14
C LEU A 94 2.86 -6.75 -10.12
N ARG A 95 1.77 -6.23 -10.71
CA ARG A 95 1.01 -6.90 -11.76
C ARG A 95 1.59 -6.56 -13.13
N LEU A 96 1.61 -7.56 -14.02
CA LEU A 96 2.16 -7.43 -15.37
C LEU A 96 1.35 -6.49 -16.27
N ASP A 97 0.05 -6.36 -16.02
CA ASP A 97 -0.89 -5.55 -16.81
C ASP A 97 -0.90 -4.07 -16.43
N THR A 98 -0.27 -3.72 -15.32
CA THR A 98 -0.27 -2.37 -14.74
C THR A 98 0.93 -1.55 -15.23
N ALA A 99 0.73 -0.24 -15.39
CA ALA A 99 1.78 0.69 -15.80
C ALA A 99 2.82 0.88 -14.68
N LEU A 100 4.08 1.10 -15.04
CA LEU A 100 5.18 1.25 -14.06
C LEU A 100 5.02 2.47 -13.17
N ASP A 101 4.65 3.60 -13.76
CA ASP A 101 4.41 4.84 -13.03
C ASP A 101 3.27 4.72 -12.00
N ALA A 102 2.29 3.84 -12.21
CA ALA A 102 1.24 3.55 -11.23
C ALA A 102 1.78 2.99 -9.90
N TYR A 103 2.96 2.36 -9.92
CA TYR A 103 3.68 1.92 -8.72
C TYR A 103 4.62 2.99 -8.14
N TYR A 104 4.55 4.23 -8.67
CA TYR A 104 5.43 5.34 -8.31
C TYR A 104 6.91 5.00 -8.54
N ILE A 105 7.19 4.19 -9.57
CA ILE A 105 8.53 3.86 -10.01
C ILE A 105 9.08 5.04 -10.80
N SER A 106 10.22 5.55 -10.34
CA SER A 106 10.92 6.72 -10.87
C SER A 106 12.17 6.32 -11.65
N ASP A 107 12.80 7.29 -12.30
CA ASP A 107 14.07 7.08 -12.98
C ASP A 107 15.16 6.59 -12.01
N ASN A 108 15.86 5.53 -12.42
CA ASN A 108 16.89 4.80 -11.69
C ASN A 108 16.40 3.95 -10.51
N ASP A 109 15.09 3.72 -10.36
CA ASP A 109 14.57 2.78 -9.38
C ASP A 109 14.93 1.33 -9.73
N THR A 110 15.04 0.49 -8.71
CA THR A 110 15.29 -0.95 -8.85
C THR A 110 14.04 -1.75 -8.53
N ILE A 111 13.53 -2.50 -9.51
CA ILE A 111 12.51 -3.54 -9.35
C ILE A 111 13.21 -4.87 -9.07
N TYR A 112 12.64 -5.68 -8.21
CA TYR A 112 13.19 -6.99 -7.89
C TYR A 112 12.42 -8.08 -8.62
N LEU A 113 13.15 -8.97 -9.27
CA LEU A 113 12.62 -10.12 -9.98
C LEU A 113 12.78 -11.37 -9.12
N ARG A 114 11.66 -12.08 -8.97
CA ARG A 114 11.50 -13.29 -8.19
C ARG A 114 11.01 -14.43 -9.05
N PHE A 115 11.32 -15.63 -8.60
CA PHE A 115 10.90 -16.88 -9.20
C PHE A 115 10.27 -17.78 -8.12
N SER A 116 9.13 -18.41 -8.40
CA SER A 116 8.48 -19.33 -7.45
C SER A 116 9.30 -20.59 -7.21
N SER A 117 10.02 -21.06 -8.23
CA SER A 117 10.81 -22.29 -8.19
C SER A 117 12.18 -22.11 -7.54
N LEU A 118 12.73 -20.89 -7.56
CA LEU A 118 13.99 -20.59 -6.87
C LEU A 118 13.65 -20.33 -5.41
N GLY A 119 14.44 -20.90 -4.49
CA GLY A 119 14.11 -20.97 -3.06
C GLY A 119 14.05 -19.62 -2.32
N LYS A 120 14.65 -19.56 -1.12
CA LYS A 120 14.53 -18.40 -0.23
C LYS A 120 15.07 -17.12 -0.88
N ILE A 121 14.34 -16.02 -0.70
CA ILE A 121 14.74 -14.68 -1.11
C ILE A 121 15.88 -14.20 -0.19
N CYS A 122 16.97 -13.73 -0.79
CA CYS A 122 18.14 -13.30 -0.03
C CYS A 122 18.11 -11.81 0.34
N ASP A 123 17.38 -10.99 -0.41
CA ASP A 123 17.33 -9.54 -0.23
C ASP A 123 15.99 -9.11 0.41
N PRO A 124 15.99 -8.48 1.60
CA PRO A 124 14.79 -7.91 2.21
C PRO A 124 14.02 -6.98 1.28
N TRP A 125 14.70 -6.24 0.39
CA TRP A 125 14.07 -5.29 -0.51
C TRP A 125 13.22 -5.95 -1.60
N ALA A 126 13.43 -7.24 -1.84
CA ALA A 126 12.65 -8.05 -2.76
C ALA A 126 11.46 -8.76 -2.10
N MET A 127 11.38 -8.76 -0.76
CA MET A 127 10.30 -9.43 -0.04
C MET A 127 8.99 -8.62 -0.10
N SER A 128 7.85 -9.31 -0.07
CA SER A 128 6.55 -8.65 0.15
C SER A 128 6.40 -8.21 1.61
N THR A 129 5.47 -7.31 1.90
CA THR A 129 5.15 -6.89 3.27
C THR A 129 4.79 -8.07 4.18
N SER A 130 4.05 -9.04 3.67
CA SER A 130 3.65 -10.25 4.39
C SER A 130 4.85 -11.11 4.77
N GLU A 131 5.77 -11.32 3.84
CA GLU A 131 7.03 -12.05 4.05
C GLU A 131 7.94 -11.33 5.04
N LEU A 132 8.11 -10.01 4.90
CA LEU A 132 8.90 -9.19 5.81
C LEU A 132 8.41 -9.30 7.25
N ARG A 133 7.10 -9.20 7.47
CA ARG A 133 6.51 -9.33 8.82
C ARG A 133 6.68 -10.74 9.37
N THR A 134 6.53 -11.76 8.53
CA THR A 134 6.73 -13.15 8.93
C THR A 134 8.17 -13.38 9.38
N GLU A 135 9.16 -12.96 8.57
CA GLU A 135 10.59 -13.09 8.89
C GLU A 135 11.00 -12.24 10.11
N LEU A 136 10.37 -11.09 10.35
CA LEU A 136 10.61 -10.30 11.57
C LEU A 136 9.96 -10.92 12.81
N LYS A 137 8.76 -11.50 12.67
CA LYS A 137 8.08 -12.21 13.77
C LYS A 137 8.85 -13.46 14.17
N THR A 138 9.35 -14.25 13.22
CA THR A 138 10.16 -15.45 13.52
C THR A 138 11.46 -15.10 14.24
N ARG A 139 12.00 -13.89 14.01
CA ARG A 139 13.17 -13.34 14.72
C ARG A 139 12.85 -12.59 16.01
N ASN A 140 11.58 -12.53 16.42
CA ASN A 140 11.13 -11.72 17.56
C ASN A 140 11.53 -10.23 17.48
N ALA A 141 11.69 -9.69 16.27
CA ALA A 141 12.14 -8.31 16.02
C ALA A 141 11.04 -7.42 15.43
N TYR A 142 9.82 -7.95 15.26
CA TYR A 142 8.68 -7.24 14.70
C TYR A 142 8.18 -6.15 15.66
N VAL A 143 8.00 -4.94 15.12
CA VAL A 143 7.38 -3.81 15.82
C VAL A 143 6.11 -3.39 15.06
N PRO A 144 4.96 -3.25 15.72
CA PRO A 144 3.73 -2.76 15.09
C PRO A 144 3.86 -1.34 14.51
N LYS A 145 3.00 -1.00 13.55
CA LYS A 145 2.90 0.33 12.91
C LYS A 145 4.08 0.74 12.05
N LEU A 146 4.94 -0.20 11.67
CA LEU A 146 6.03 0.06 10.74
C LEU A 146 5.53 0.02 9.29
N GLN A 147 5.95 1.01 8.51
CA GLN A 147 5.73 1.04 7.06
C GLN A 147 6.59 -0.03 6.35
N PRO A 148 6.22 -0.46 5.12
CA PRO A 148 6.98 -1.45 4.35
C PRO A 148 8.48 -1.16 4.29
N GLU A 149 8.85 0.10 4.05
CA GLU A 149 10.24 0.53 3.99
C GLU A 149 10.97 0.40 5.33
N GLN A 150 10.29 0.67 6.43
CA GLN A 150 10.83 0.50 7.77
C GLN A 150 10.99 -0.98 8.13
N LEU A 151 10.07 -1.84 7.68
CA LEU A 151 10.18 -3.29 7.83
C LEU A 151 11.40 -3.84 7.08
N MET A 152 11.62 -3.39 5.84
CA MET A 152 12.80 -3.78 5.04
C MET A 152 14.10 -3.40 5.75
N LEU A 153 14.21 -2.15 6.22
CA LEU A 153 15.37 -1.66 6.97
C LEU A 153 15.60 -2.49 8.24
N ARG A 154 14.53 -2.73 9.02
CA ARG A 154 14.62 -3.50 10.27
C ARG A 154 15.08 -4.93 10.02
N LEU A 155 14.56 -5.60 8.99
CA LEU A 155 14.99 -6.95 8.65
C LEU A 155 16.44 -6.96 8.16
N GLN A 156 16.83 -5.97 7.37
CA GLN A 156 18.22 -5.82 6.93
C GLN A 156 19.18 -5.64 8.11
N GLU A 157 18.82 -4.85 9.12
CA GLU A 157 19.60 -4.71 10.35
C GLU A 157 19.79 -6.06 11.07
N GLU A 158 18.72 -6.85 11.22
CA GLU A 158 18.80 -8.14 11.91
C GLU A 158 19.64 -9.15 11.11
N ILE A 159 19.47 -9.22 9.78
CA ILE A 159 20.31 -10.08 8.93
C ILE A 159 21.80 -9.68 9.02
N MET A 160 22.09 -8.38 9.04
CA MET A 160 23.47 -7.91 9.20
C MET A 160 24.04 -8.25 10.57
N LYS A 161 23.25 -8.15 11.65
CA LYS A 161 23.67 -8.58 13.00
C LYS A 161 23.94 -10.08 13.06
N GLU A 162 23.07 -10.91 12.49
CA GLU A 162 23.23 -12.37 12.42
C GLU A 162 24.51 -12.76 11.65
N SER A 163 24.68 -12.22 10.44
CA SER A 163 25.87 -12.45 9.62
C SER A 163 27.15 -12.00 10.34
N ARG A 164 27.11 -10.84 11.01
CA ARG A 164 28.22 -10.35 11.81
C ARG A 164 28.55 -11.29 12.96
N LEU A 165 27.55 -11.73 13.72
CA LEU A 165 27.74 -12.65 14.84
C LEU A 165 28.38 -13.96 14.37
N GLN A 166 27.93 -14.51 13.25
CA GLN A 166 28.50 -15.72 12.65
C GLN A 166 29.96 -15.51 12.21
N ARG A 167 30.27 -14.39 11.53
CA ARG A 167 31.65 -14.05 11.15
C ARG A 167 32.54 -13.87 12.38
N LEU A 168 32.03 -13.21 13.41
CA LEU A 168 32.75 -13.01 14.67
C LEU A 168 33.01 -14.34 15.38
N GLN A 169 32.01 -15.21 15.51
CA GLN A 169 32.19 -16.57 16.06
C GLN A 169 33.24 -17.38 15.30
N ARG A 170 33.27 -17.27 13.96
CA ARG A 170 34.28 -17.94 13.13
C ARG A 170 35.68 -17.36 13.36
N ALA A 171 35.82 -16.04 13.33
CA ALA A 171 37.10 -15.36 13.54
C ALA A 171 37.65 -15.61 14.95
N THR A 172 36.78 -15.63 15.97
CA THR A 172 37.15 -16.01 17.34
C THR A 172 37.59 -17.47 17.42
N LYS A 173 36.90 -18.38 16.71
CA LYS A 173 37.30 -19.81 16.66
C LYS A 173 38.64 -20.03 15.93
N MET A 174 38.98 -19.17 14.98
CA MET A 174 40.23 -19.21 14.22
C MET A 174 41.34 -18.34 14.82
N GLU A 175 41.09 -17.69 15.97
CA GLU A 175 42.03 -16.81 16.67
C GLU A 175 42.55 -15.63 15.82
N GLU A 176 41.75 -15.15 14.86
CA GLU A 176 42.12 -14.06 13.95
C GLU A 176 41.78 -12.68 14.53
N GLU A 177 42.61 -12.18 15.44
CA GLU A 177 42.38 -10.92 16.17
C GLU A 177 42.10 -9.70 15.26
N ALA A 178 42.83 -9.60 14.14
CA ALA A 178 42.66 -8.51 13.17
C ALA A 178 41.26 -8.52 12.52
N GLN A 179 40.71 -9.70 12.24
CA GLN A 179 39.36 -9.83 11.70
C GLN A 179 38.30 -9.47 12.74
N VAL A 180 38.49 -9.90 14.00
CA VAL A 180 37.57 -9.55 15.10
C VAL A 180 37.49 -8.03 15.29
N LEU A 181 38.63 -7.33 15.30
CA LEU A 181 38.66 -5.86 15.41
C LEU A 181 37.96 -5.17 14.23
N THR A 182 38.13 -5.69 13.02
CA THR A 182 37.50 -5.14 11.80
C THR A 182 35.98 -5.33 11.84
N ILE A 183 35.51 -6.55 12.12
CA ILE A 183 34.08 -6.89 12.24
C ILE A 183 33.40 -6.09 13.35
N THR A 184 34.15 -5.69 14.38
CA THR A 184 33.61 -4.90 15.50
C THR A 184 33.40 -3.44 15.13
N LYS A 185 34.30 -2.85 14.33
CA LYS A 185 34.16 -1.49 13.80
C LYS A 185 33.01 -1.33 12.80
N GLU A 186 32.72 -2.37 12.00
CA GLU A 186 31.63 -2.34 11.01
C GLU A 186 30.26 -1.98 11.60
N LEU A 187 29.93 -2.43 12.83
CA LEU A 187 28.63 -2.11 13.45
C LEU A 187 28.53 -0.66 13.91
N ALA A 188 29.63 -0.09 14.44
CA ALA A 188 29.67 1.32 14.80
C ALA A 188 29.50 2.21 13.56
N GLU A 189 30.16 1.85 12.46
CA GLU A 189 30.02 2.55 11.18
C GLU A 189 28.64 2.41 10.55
N PHE A 190 28.02 1.23 10.63
CA PHE A 190 26.67 1.01 10.11
C PHE A 190 25.61 1.76 10.93
N GLN A 191 25.72 1.75 12.27
CA GLN A 191 24.85 2.54 13.14
C GLN A 191 25.03 4.05 12.92
N ALA A 192 26.26 4.52 12.68
CA ALA A 192 26.52 5.92 12.32
C ALA A 192 25.91 6.29 10.95
N LYS A 193 26.01 5.41 9.94
CA LYS A 193 25.39 5.60 8.62
C LYS A 193 23.85 5.65 8.68
N LEU A 194 23.24 4.85 9.55
CA LEU A 194 21.78 4.84 9.75
C LEU A 194 21.28 6.07 10.53
N ARG A 195 22.03 6.54 11.53
CA ARG A 195 21.65 7.71 12.34
C ARG A 195 21.89 9.05 11.64
N GLY A 196 22.64 9.07 10.54
CA GLY A 196 22.95 10.31 9.83
C GLY A 196 23.82 11.27 10.64
N ASP A 197 24.61 10.76 11.60
CA ASP A 197 25.48 11.58 12.42
C ASP A 197 26.70 12.07 11.62
N VAL A 198 26.99 13.35 11.83
CA VAL A 198 28.01 14.15 11.17
C VAL A 198 29.40 13.58 11.40
N VAL A 199 30.07 13.12 10.35
CA VAL A 199 31.54 13.05 10.34
C VAL A 199 32.06 14.49 10.27
N PRO A 200 32.87 14.97 11.24
CA PRO A 200 33.46 16.30 11.15
C PRO A 200 34.44 16.34 9.97
N GLY A 201 34.06 17.05 8.90
CA GLY A 201 34.93 17.31 7.74
C GLY A 201 34.48 16.76 6.38
N GLY A 202 33.37 16.02 6.29
CA GLY A 202 32.90 15.44 5.02
C GLY A 202 31.79 16.27 4.35
N ARG A 203 31.99 16.70 3.09
CA ARG A 203 30.92 17.32 2.27
C ARG A 203 29.69 16.41 2.22
N ARG A 204 28.52 16.97 2.56
CA ARG A 204 27.19 16.34 2.49
C ARG A 204 26.95 15.67 1.14
N LYS A 205 27.10 14.35 1.05
CA LYS A 205 26.26 13.55 0.16
C LYS A 205 25.06 13.13 0.99
N GLN A 206 23.93 13.81 0.79
CA GLN A 206 22.65 13.41 1.35
C GLN A 206 22.42 11.95 0.99
N SER A 207 22.67 11.05 1.94
CA SER A 207 22.14 9.70 1.90
C SER A 207 20.63 9.86 1.98
N ARG A 208 19.98 9.70 0.83
CA ARG A 208 18.55 9.85 0.60
C ARG A 208 17.80 8.66 1.21
N VAL A 209 18.07 8.33 2.47
CA VAL A 209 17.33 7.30 3.23
C VAL A 209 16.13 7.98 3.85
N VAL A 210 15.20 8.30 2.95
CA VAL A 210 13.75 8.25 3.09
C VAL A 210 13.24 8.27 4.54
N ALA A 211 13.38 9.43 5.19
CA ALA A 211 12.36 9.87 6.13
C ALA A 211 11.12 10.20 5.29
N VAL A 212 10.15 9.28 5.16
CA VAL A 212 8.79 9.62 4.69
C VAL A 212 8.09 10.34 5.84
N GLY A 213 8.59 11.53 6.18
CA GLY A 213 7.88 12.51 6.98
C GLY A 213 7.09 13.40 6.03
N SER A 214 5.77 13.17 5.97
CA SER A 214 4.74 14.21 5.90
C SER A 214 5.10 15.56 5.25
N GLY A 215 5.56 15.59 3.99
CA GLY A 215 5.96 16.87 3.39
C GLY A 215 6.19 16.94 1.89
N THR A 216 6.22 15.82 1.15
CA THR A 216 6.21 15.88 -0.32
C THR A 216 4.78 15.73 -0.80
N ALA A 217 4.26 16.74 -1.50
CA ALA A 217 2.97 16.65 -2.16
C ALA A 217 2.98 15.42 -3.07
N PHE A 218 2.20 14.38 -2.73
CA PHE A 218 2.10 13.19 -3.54
C PHE A 218 1.45 13.58 -4.88
N THR A 219 2.26 13.73 -5.92
CA THR A 219 1.77 13.89 -7.29
C THR A 219 1.36 12.52 -7.81
N ARG A 220 0.05 12.36 -8.03
CA ARG A 220 -0.48 11.14 -8.64
C ARG A 220 0.06 10.99 -10.08
N PRO A 221 0.58 9.81 -10.44
CA PRO A 221 0.99 9.48 -11.80
C PRO A 221 -0.12 9.72 -12.83
N ALA A 222 0.25 10.15 -14.03
CA ALA A 222 -0.72 10.45 -15.09
C ALA A 222 -1.47 9.19 -15.60
N SER A 223 -0.87 8.00 -15.48
CA SER A 223 -1.53 6.74 -15.84
C SER A 223 -2.63 6.33 -14.87
N LEU A 224 -2.64 6.87 -13.65
CA LEU A 224 -3.61 6.52 -12.61
C LEU A 224 -4.82 7.44 -12.68
N THR A 225 -5.88 6.93 -13.29
CA THR A 225 -7.21 7.57 -13.26
C THR A 225 -7.95 7.19 -11.99
N TRP A 226 -8.47 8.19 -11.27
CA TRP A 226 -9.32 7.98 -10.09
C TRP A 226 -10.49 8.97 -10.10
N SER A 227 -11.59 8.60 -9.45
CA SER A 227 -12.84 9.36 -9.46
C SER A 227 -12.71 10.78 -8.91
N HIS A 228 -11.78 10.99 -7.98
CA HIS A 228 -11.50 12.29 -7.37
C HIS A 228 -10.06 12.73 -7.68
N PRO A 229 -9.81 14.03 -7.87
CA PRO A 229 -8.45 14.54 -8.03
C PRO A 229 -7.61 14.27 -6.76
N PRO A 230 -6.27 14.32 -6.84
CA PRO A 230 -5.41 14.27 -5.67
C PRO A 230 -5.85 15.34 -4.67
N SER A 231 -6.17 14.91 -3.44
CA SER A 231 -6.70 15.80 -2.42
C SER A 231 -6.22 15.36 -1.05
N ILE A 232 -6.22 16.31 -0.11
CA ILE A 232 -5.87 16.04 1.29
C ILE A 232 -7.00 15.28 2.02
N ASN A 233 -8.21 15.28 1.46
CA ASN A 233 -9.39 14.64 2.03
C ASN A 233 -9.22 13.12 2.12
N ARG A 234 -9.72 12.54 3.22
CA ARG A 234 -9.68 11.08 3.40
C ARG A 234 -10.80 10.41 2.62
N THR A 235 -10.47 9.32 1.94
CA THR A 235 -11.46 8.44 1.29
C THR A 235 -11.91 7.35 2.25
N VAL A 236 -13.21 7.07 2.27
CA VAL A 236 -13.81 6.00 3.08
C VAL A 236 -14.18 4.81 2.18
N PHE A 237 -13.75 3.62 2.58
CA PHE A 237 -14.17 2.36 1.98
C PHE A 237 -15.09 1.60 2.92
N LEU A 238 -16.25 1.20 2.41
CA LEU A 238 -17.27 0.50 3.20
C LEU A 238 -17.35 -1.00 2.92
N SER A 239 -16.90 -1.45 1.74
CA SER A 239 -16.96 -2.84 1.32
C SER A 239 -15.57 -3.44 1.26
N ILE A 240 -15.35 -4.50 2.05
CA ILE A 240 -14.07 -5.23 2.06
C ILE A 240 -13.84 -5.98 0.75
N THR A 241 -14.89 -6.53 0.14
CA THR A 241 -14.79 -7.32 -1.11
C THR A 241 -14.51 -6.43 -2.31
N GLN A 242 -15.13 -5.25 -2.39
CA GLN A 242 -14.78 -4.27 -3.43
C GLN A 242 -13.35 -3.75 -3.24
N LEU A 243 -12.95 -3.51 -1.99
CA LEU A 243 -11.58 -3.07 -1.71
C LEU A 243 -10.55 -4.13 -2.11
N ASP A 244 -10.78 -5.41 -1.80
CA ASP A 244 -9.89 -6.51 -2.20
C ASP A 244 -9.71 -6.61 -3.73
N GLN A 245 -10.79 -6.43 -4.49
CA GLN A 245 -10.72 -6.46 -5.95
C GLN A 245 -9.90 -5.29 -6.53
N MET A 246 -9.93 -4.14 -5.86
CA MET A 246 -9.41 -2.89 -6.42
C MET A 246 -8.15 -2.35 -5.75
N TYR A 247 -7.76 -2.78 -4.54
CA TYR A 247 -6.76 -2.06 -3.72
C TYR A 247 -5.41 -1.85 -4.43
N GLN A 248 -5.04 -2.74 -5.33
CA GLN A 248 -3.79 -2.65 -6.09
C GLN A 248 -3.80 -1.53 -7.15
N VAL A 249 -4.98 -1.14 -7.65
CA VAL A 249 -5.12 -0.04 -8.62
C VAL A 249 -5.49 1.30 -7.95
N ILE A 250 -5.79 1.29 -6.65
CA ILE A 250 -6.11 2.50 -5.91
C ILE A 250 -4.83 3.33 -5.74
N PRO A 251 -4.82 4.62 -6.12
CA PRO A 251 -3.67 5.48 -5.94
C PRO A 251 -3.19 5.52 -4.49
N ARG A 252 -1.88 5.65 -4.28
CA ARG A 252 -1.29 5.65 -2.92
C ARG A 252 -1.81 6.83 -2.10
N ASP A 253 -1.96 7.99 -2.72
CA ASP A 253 -2.51 9.20 -2.09
C ASP A 253 -3.95 9.02 -1.59
N VAL A 254 -4.68 8.04 -2.13
CA VAL A 254 -6.03 7.69 -1.68
C VAL A 254 -5.96 6.58 -0.64
N LEU A 255 -5.24 5.50 -0.94
CA LEU A 255 -5.23 4.28 -0.13
C LEU A 255 -4.52 4.49 1.20
N GLU A 256 -3.44 5.27 1.26
CA GLU A 256 -2.63 5.48 2.48
C GLU A 256 -3.36 6.26 3.58
N PRO A 257 -4.05 7.38 3.31
CA PRO A 257 -4.87 8.06 4.33
C PRO A 257 -6.28 7.50 4.49
N ALA A 258 -6.69 6.51 3.69
CA ALA A 258 -8.05 5.97 3.69
C ALA A 258 -8.49 5.40 5.05
N ILE A 259 -9.78 5.60 5.36
CA ILE A 259 -10.49 5.04 6.49
C ILE A 259 -11.32 3.85 6.00
N LEU A 260 -11.22 2.72 6.69
CA LEU A 260 -11.89 1.48 6.33
C LEU A 260 -12.96 1.16 7.38
N ILE A 261 -14.22 1.02 6.97
CA ILE A 261 -15.34 0.73 7.88
C ILE A 261 -16.14 -0.43 7.28
N PHE A 262 -16.06 -1.62 7.86
CA PHE A 262 -16.64 -2.82 7.26
C PHE A 262 -17.79 -3.40 8.07
N ASP A 263 -18.87 -3.82 7.40
CA ASP A 263 -19.92 -4.69 7.99
C ASP A 263 -19.45 -6.14 8.09
N ALA A 264 -18.37 -6.37 8.83
CA ALA A 264 -17.79 -7.69 9.02
C ALA A 264 -17.25 -7.82 10.44
N GLU A 265 -17.15 -9.07 10.92
CA GLU A 265 -16.37 -9.37 12.11
C GLU A 265 -14.91 -9.58 11.71
N ARG A 266 -14.00 -9.04 12.52
CA ARG A 266 -12.56 -9.26 12.34
C ARG A 266 -12.21 -10.74 12.22
N LYS A 267 -12.83 -11.59 13.04
CA LYS A 267 -12.60 -13.05 13.05
C LYS A 267 -12.94 -13.71 11.72
N TRP A 268 -13.98 -13.24 11.03
CA TRP A 268 -14.38 -13.78 9.73
C TRP A 268 -13.36 -13.51 8.63
N VAL A 269 -12.49 -12.52 8.81
CA VAL A 269 -11.49 -12.11 7.82
C VAL A 269 -10.14 -12.77 8.10
N PHE A 270 -9.77 -12.95 9.37
CA PHE A 270 -8.42 -13.39 9.75
C PHE A 270 -8.34 -14.82 10.28
N ASP A 271 -9.42 -15.41 10.78
CA ASP A 271 -9.34 -16.73 11.38
C ASP A 271 -9.22 -17.82 10.32
N LYS A 272 -8.57 -18.93 10.69
CA LYS A 272 -8.49 -20.10 9.81
C LYS A 272 -9.88 -20.72 9.67
N HIS A 273 -10.35 -20.79 8.43
CA HIS A 273 -11.66 -21.37 8.14
C HIS A 273 -11.59 -22.91 8.08
N ASN A 274 -12.52 -23.56 8.76
CA ASN A 274 -12.67 -25.02 8.75
C ASN A 274 -13.20 -25.53 7.41
N ILE A 275 -12.98 -26.81 7.09
CA ILE A 275 -13.41 -27.44 5.82
C ILE A 275 -14.92 -27.24 5.57
N LEU A 276 -15.75 -27.34 6.61
CA LEU A 276 -17.20 -27.10 6.51
C LEU A 276 -17.54 -25.65 6.15
N GLN A 277 -16.79 -24.68 6.67
CA GLN A 277 -16.93 -23.28 6.29
C GLN A 277 -16.47 -23.07 4.86
N LYS A 278 -15.38 -23.73 4.43
CA LYS A 278 -14.91 -23.67 3.03
C LYS A 278 -15.92 -24.19 2.02
N ASN A 279 -16.74 -25.15 2.42
CA ASN A 279 -17.78 -25.74 1.58
C ASN A 279 -19.08 -24.93 1.55
N SER A 280 -19.25 -23.89 2.40
CA SER A 280 -20.41 -23.01 2.35
C SER A 280 -20.23 -21.93 1.28
N PHE A 281 -21.35 -21.50 0.68
CA PHE A 281 -21.38 -20.52 -0.42
C PHE A 281 -20.73 -19.17 -0.06
N ASP A 282 -20.65 -18.83 1.24
CA ASP A 282 -20.13 -17.56 1.71
C ASP A 282 -18.59 -17.50 1.80
N TYR A 283 -17.89 -18.65 1.84
CA TYR A 283 -16.43 -18.68 1.99
C TYR A 283 -15.69 -18.04 0.81
N LYS A 284 -16.25 -18.14 -0.40
CA LYS A 284 -15.68 -17.49 -1.60
C LYS A 284 -15.53 -15.98 -1.40
N TYR A 285 -16.40 -15.35 -0.61
CA TYR A 285 -16.36 -13.91 -0.33
C TYR A 285 -15.45 -13.54 0.86
N MET A 286 -14.84 -14.52 1.53
CA MET A 286 -13.95 -14.34 2.68
C MET A 286 -12.55 -14.92 2.46
N CYS A 287 -12.27 -15.46 1.26
CA CYS A 287 -10.95 -15.95 0.89
C CYS A 287 -10.12 -14.81 0.31
N PHE A 288 -9.46 -14.06 1.19
CA PHE A 288 -8.61 -12.93 0.82
C PHE A 288 -7.15 -13.33 0.65
N ASP A 289 -6.45 -12.62 -0.24
CA ASP A 289 -5.02 -12.79 -0.43
C ASP A 289 -4.23 -12.40 0.83
N ALA A 290 -3.13 -13.11 1.10
CA ALA A 290 -2.30 -12.85 2.28
C ALA A 290 -1.76 -11.41 2.34
N ASP A 291 -1.39 -10.84 1.20
CA ASP A 291 -0.93 -9.45 1.11
C ASP A 291 -2.05 -8.44 1.42
N PHE A 292 -3.30 -8.75 1.03
CA PHE A 292 -4.46 -7.92 1.36
C PHE A 292 -4.76 -7.96 2.86
N LEU A 293 -4.72 -9.16 3.47
CA LEU A 293 -4.88 -9.32 4.91
C LEU A 293 -3.79 -8.57 5.71
N GLU A 294 -2.55 -8.60 5.22
CA GLU A 294 -1.45 -7.87 5.86
C GLU A 294 -1.59 -6.35 5.68
N PHE A 295 -2.09 -5.89 4.54
CA PHE A 295 -2.50 -4.50 4.35
C PHE A 295 -3.59 -4.08 5.35
N LEU A 296 -4.63 -4.89 5.53
CA LEU A 296 -5.69 -4.62 6.50
C LEU A 296 -5.15 -4.59 7.93
N THR A 297 -4.23 -5.49 8.28
CA THR A 297 -3.59 -5.52 9.59
C THR A 297 -2.77 -4.24 9.83
N LEU A 298 -2.02 -3.77 8.83
CA LEU A 298 -1.27 -2.52 8.92
C LEU A 298 -2.23 -1.33 9.14
N LYS A 299 -3.34 -1.30 8.40
CA LYS A 299 -4.37 -0.27 8.57
C LYS A 299 -5.04 -0.30 9.94
N GLU A 300 -5.26 -1.49 10.48
CA GLU A 300 -5.81 -1.69 11.83
C GLU A 300 -4.82 -1.19 12.90
N GLU A 301 -3.52 -1.51 12.76
CA GLU A 301 -2.46 -1.00 13.63
C GLU A 301 -2.36 0.55 13.59
N MET A 302 -2.63 1.16 12.42
CA MET A 302 -2.70 2.62 12.27
C MET A 302 -3.98 3.23 12.86
N GLY A 303 -4.93 2.42 13.34
CA GLY A 303 -6.20 2.92 13.87
C GLY A 303 -7.14 3.44 12.78
N LEU A 304 -7.01 2.95 11.55
CA LEU A 304 -7.80 3.38 10.38
C LEU A 304 -8.81 2.32 9.92
N VAL A 305 -9.02 1.25 10.69
CA VAL A 305 -10.00 0.20 10.40
C VAL A 305 -11.00 0.11 11.54
N TYR A 306 -12.28 0.07 11.18
CA TYR A 306 -13.37 -0.20 12.09
C TYR A 306 -14.21 -1.38 11.63
N TRP A 307 -14.35 -2.37 12.50
CA TRP A 307 -15.21 -3.53 12.31
C TRP A 307 -16.55 -3.25 12.97
N PHE A 308 -17.62 -3.16 12.17
CA PHE A 308 -18.95 -2.85 12.69
C PHE A 308 -19.54 -4.03 13.48
N ARG A 309 -19.21 -5.28 13.11
CA ARG A 309 -19.63 -6.47 13.84
C ARG A 309 -18.53 -6.96 14.81
N PRO A 310 -18.92 -7.60 15.92
CA PRO A 310 -20.26 -8.10 16.26
C PRO A 310 -21.20 -7.07 16.91
N GLN A 311 -20.70 -5.94 17.39
CA GLN A 311 -21.47 -5.07 18.28
C GLN A 311 -22.52 -4.20 17.58
N LYS A 312 -22.38 -3.94 16.28
CA LYS A 312 -23.30 -3.14 15.46
C LYS A 312 -23.66 -1.79 16.09
N SER A 313 -22.67 -1.08 16.64
CA SER A 313 -22.89 0.16 17.39
C SER A 313 -22.38 1.38 16.63
N TYR A 314 -23.32 2.26 16.27
CA TYR A 314 -23.01 3.55 15.64
C TYR A 314 -22.33 4.53 16.62
N GLU A 315 -22.54 4.37 17.93
CA GLU A 315 -21.85 5.14 18.97
C GLU A 315 -20.35 4.82 18.97
N LYS A 316 -20.00 3.53 18.88
CA LYS A 316 -18.60 3.10 18.77
C LYS A 316 -17.98 3.56 17.46
N LEU A 317 -18.71 3.51 16.35
CA LEU A 317 -18.25 4.07 15.08
C LEU A 317 -18.02 5.58 15.19
N SER A 318 -18.91 6.31 15.86
CA SER A 318 -18.73 7.73 16.13
C SER A 318 -17.49 8.01 16.96
N ALA A 319 -17.25 7.23 18.02
CA ALA A 319 -16.07 7.37 18.87
C ALA A 319 -14.77 7.09 18.09
N PHE A 320 -14.79 6.05 17.23
CA PHE A 320 -13.70 5.74 16.31
C PHE A 320 -13.39 6.92 15.38
N LEU A 321 -14.38 7.52 14.73
CA LEU A 321 -14.12 8.67 13.85
C LEU A 321 -13.54 9.86 14.62
N THR A 322 -14.06 10.15 15.81
CA THR A 322 -13.55 11.24 16.65
C THR A 322 -12.13 11.01 17.17
N SER A 323 -11.56 9.81 17.04
CA SER A 323 -10.15 9.57 17.39
C SER A 323 -9.18 9.93 16.25
N ILE A 324 -9.71 10.13 15.03
CA ILE A 324 -8.93 10.37 13.82
C ILE A 324 -8.90 11.87 13.51
N ASP A 325 -7.71 12.37 13.15
CA ASP A 325 -7.52 13.74 12.70
C ASP A 325 -7.99 13.92 11.25
N ASP A 326 -8.83 14.93 11.04
CA ASP A 326 -9.23 15.43 9.74
C ASP A 326 -8.13 16.33 9.17
N PRO A 327 -7.46 15.91 8.09
CA PRO A 327 -6.32 16.64 7.56
C PRO A 327 -6.74 17.96 6.86
N VAL A 328 -8.03 18.16 6.55
CA VAL A 328 -8.55 19.43 5.99
C VAL A 328 -8.70 20.49 7.08
N THR A 329 -9.33 20.12 8.20
CA THR A 329 -9.65 21.05 9.28
C THR A 329 -8.55 21.11 10.35
N GLN A 330 -7.59 20.17 10.31
CA GLN A 330 -6.53 19.99 11.32
C GLN A 330 -7.05 19.71 12.73
N ALA A 331 -8.34 19.35 12.84
CA ALA A 331 -9.01 18.95 14.06
C ALA A 331 -9.50 17.50 13.93
N LYS A 332 -9.97 16.91 15.02
CA LYS A 332 -10.60 15.59 14.98
C LYS A 332 -11.92 15.65 14.20
N PHE A 333 -12.28 14.55 13.54
CA PHE A 333 -13.60 14.45 12.92
C PHE A 333 -14.72 14.67 13.94
N SER A 334 -15.81 15.25 13.47
CA SER A 334 -17.02 15.47 14.26
C SER A 334 -17.73 14.15 14.56
N PRO A 335 -18.38 14.04 15.73
CA PRO A 335 -19.18 12.87 16.07
C PRO A 335 -20.36 12.70 15.10
N LEU A 336 -20.79 11.47 14.92
CA LEU A 336 -21.89 11.15 14.03
C LEU A 336 -23.22 11.73 14.54
N ILE A 337 -24.06 12.15 13.59
CA ILE A 337 -25.43 12.58 13.86
C ILE A 337 -26.27 11.33 14.13
N LEU A 338 -26.33 10.88 15.38
CA LEU A 338 -27.09 9.67 15.74
C LEU A 338 -28.54 9.95 16.17
N LYS A 339 -28.81 11.17 16.63
CA LYS A 339 -30.16 11.56 17.11
C LYS A 339 -31.11 11.73 15.93
N GLU A 340 -32.13 10.89 15.85
CA GLU A 340 -33.18 10.93 14.82
C GLU A 340 -33.81 12.32 14.66
N VAL A 341 -34.07 13.02 15.77
CA VAL A 341 -34.64 14.37 15.75
C VAL A 341 -33.79 15.36 14.94
N LYS A 342 -32.46 15.20 14.95
CA LYS A 342 -31.57 16.05 14.15
C LYS A 342 -31.75 15.81 12.66
N TRP A 343 -31.92 14.55 12.22
CA TRP A 343 -32.17 14.22 10.81
C TRP A 343 -33.42 14.87 10.26
N LEU A 344 -34.46 14.97 11.08
CA LEU A 344 -35.71 15.66 10.71
C LEU A 344 -35.54 17.18 10.55
N THR A 345 -34.48 17.77 11.10
CA THR A 345 -34.17 19.21 10.96
C THR A 345 -33.17 19.53 9.84
N LEU A 346 -32.60 18.50 9.20
CA LEU A 346 -31.69 18.67 8.06
C LEU A 346 -32.51 18.91 6.78
N CYS A 347 -32.10 19.91 5.97
CA CYS A 347 -32.59 20.31 4.64
C CYS A 347 -33.74 21.34 4.57
N GLY A 348 -33.42 22.52 3.99
CA GLY A 348 -34.11 23.10 2.81
C GLY A 348 -35.55 23.67 2.95
N LEU A 349 -35.94 24.63 2.10
CA LEU A 349 -37.32 25.18 2.00
C LEU A 349 -38.41 24.09 1.80
N ASN A 350 -38.07 22.96 1.15
CA ASN A 350 -39.00 21.87 0.84
C ASN A 350 -38.70 20.53 1.55
N GLY A 351 -37.79 20.51 2.53
CA GLY A 351 -37.36 19.27 3.18
C GLY A 351 -36.54 18.34 2.28
N TRP A 352 -35.90 17.34 2.87
CA TRP A 352 -35.01 16.40 2.15
C TRP A 352 -35.76 15.60 1.06
N GLU A 353 -36.98 15.15 1.35
CA GLU A 353 -37.82 14.36 0.44
C GLU A 353 -38.61 15.22 -0.57
N GLY A 354 -38.37 16.55 -0.60
CA GLY A 354 -39.11 17.49 -1.45
C GLY A 354 -40.55 17.75 -1.00
N LYS A 355 -40.95 17.26 0.18
CA LYS A 355 -42.27 17.50 0.78
C LYS A 355 -42.18 18.63 1.81
N SER A 356 -42.94 19.71 1.59
CA SER A 356 -43.09 20.79 2.58
C SER A 356 -43.69 20.27 3.88
N ARG A 357 -42.85 20.10 4.91
CA ARG A 357 -43.29 19.72 6.27
C ARG A 357 -43.65 20.98 7.07
N GLN A 358 -44.91 21.16 7.44
CA GLN A 358 -45.35 22.29 8.28
C GLN A 358 -45.08 22.02 9.77
N ASP A 359 -43.87 21.59 10.14
CA ASP A 359 -43.53 21.21 11.52
C ASP A 359 -42.92 22.35 12.35
N GLY A 360 -42.78 23.55 11.78
CA GLY A 360 -42.31 24.76 12.46
C GLY A 360 -40.84 24.75 12.88
N ARG A 361 -40.06 23.71 12.55
CA ARG A 361 -38.66 23.60 12.93
C ARG A 361 -37.76 24.44 12.01
N LYS A 362 -36.76 25.13 12.59
CA LYS A 362 -35.71 25.81 11.81
C LYS A 362 -34.91 24.77 11.04
N ARG A 363 -34.76 24.97 9.73
CA ARG A 363 -34.11 24.02 8.82
C ARG A 363 -32.72 24.51 8.44
N ASP A 364 -31.79 23.58 8.36
CA ASP A 364 -30.45 23.85 7.83
C ASP A 364 -30.49 23.78 6.29
N LEU A 365 -30.28 24.93 5.64
CA LEU A 365 -30.27 25.06 4.18
C LEU A 365 -28.92 24.66 3.56
N THR A 366 -27.86 24.53 4.36
CA THR A 366 -26.50 24.26 3.89
C THR A 366 -26.26 22.77 3.65
N LYS A 367 -27.03 21.91 4.32
CA LYS A 367 -26.92 20.45 4.25
C LYS A 367 -27.90 19.91 3.22
N VAL A 368 -27.36 19.36 2.13
CA VAL A 368 -28.11 18.78 1.02
C VAL A 368 -27.77 17.28 0.89
N PRO A 369 -28.76 16.40 0.60
CA PRO A 369 -28.51 15.00 0.24
C PRO A 369 -27.36 14.80 -0.74
N LYS A 370 -26.58 13.72 -0.55
CA LYS A 370 -25.60 13.30 -1.56
C LYS A 370 -25.79 11.88 -2.06
N PHE A 371 -26.07 10.93 -1.18
CA PHE A 371 -26.14 9.49 -1.45
C PHE A 371 -27.57 8.93 -1.33
N THR A 372 -28.40 9.47 -0.44
CA THR A 372 -29.83 9.10 -0.34
C THR A 372 -30.72 10.30 -0.12
N ARG A 373 -31.92 10.29 -0.73
CA ARG A 373 -32.96 11.31 -0.51
C ARG A 373 -33.95 10.96 0.61
N SER A 374 -33.87 9.74 1.15
CA SER A 374 -34.80 9.24 2.16
C SER A 374 -34.21 9.37 3.56
N ILE A 375 -34.80 10.25 4.38
CA ILE A 375 -34.48 10.35 5.81
C ILE A 375 -34.85 9.03 6.50
N MET A 376 -36.01 8.46 6.15
CA MET A 376 -36.49 7.21 6.74
C MET A 376 -35.46 6.08 6.57
N ARG A 377 -34.82 5.98 5.40
CA ARG A 377 -33.76 5.00 5.17
C ARG A 377 -32.60 5.18 6.15
N VAL A 378 -32.18 6.41 6.43
CA VAL A 378 -31.11 6.70 7.39
C VAL A 378 -31.56 6.39 8.83
N THR A 379 -32.74 6.84 9.23
CA THR A 379 -33.23 6.69 10.61
C THR A 379 -33.57 5.23 10.92
N THR A 380 -34.22 4.50 10.01
CA THR A 380 -34.45 3.06 10.15
C THR A 380 -33.13 2.28 10.17
N ASN A 381 -32.13 2.67 9.39
CA ASN A 381 -30.81 2.04 9.42
C ASN A 381 -30.12 2.21 10.79
N LEU A 382 -30.21 3.41 11.38
CA LEU A 382 -29.72 3.68 12.74
C LEU A 382 -30.49 2.87 13.80
N GLN A 383 -31.83 2.87 13.75
CA GLN A 383 -32.68 2.16 14.72
C GLN A 383 -32.49 0.64 14.66
N SER A 384 -32.41 0.08 13.46
CA SER A 384 -32.23 -1.36 13.24
C SER A 384 -30.79 -1.82 13.41
N GLN A 385 -29.84 -0.90 13.59
CA GLN A 385 -28.40 -1.19 13.60
C GLN A 385 -27.94 -1.98 12.35
N SER A 386 -28.62 -1.76 11.23
CA SER A 386 -28.22 -2.33 9.93
C SER A 386 -27.07 -1.51 9.35
N PHE A 387 -26.41 -2.05 8.32
CA PHE A 387 -25.29 -1.39 7.64
C PHE A 387 -25.62 -1.22 6.15
N ASP A 388 -26.67 -0.46 5.84
CA ASP A 388 -26.99 -0.08 4.49
C ASP A 388 -25.97 0.95 3.98
N TYR A 389 -25.20 0.58 2.95
CA TYR A 389 -24.11 1.41 2.43
C TYR A 389 -24.54 2.85 2.11
N LEU A 390 -25.69 3.06 1.46
CA LEU A 390 -26.12 4.42 1.09
C LEU A 390 -26.52 5.24 2.31
N ALA A 391 -27.15 4.61 3.30
CA ALA A 391 -27.49 5.27 4.56
C ALA A 391 -26.24 5.62 5.37
N VAL A 392 -25.25 4.71 5.41
CA VAL A 392 -23.98 4.91 6.10
C VAL A 392 -23.14 6.00 5.41
N GLN A 393 -23.04 5.99 4.07
CA GLN A 393 -22.35 7.05 3.33
C GLN A 393 -22.95 8.43 3.62
N GLU A 394 -24.28 8.53 3.63
CA GLU A 394 -24.97 9.76 3.97
C GLU A 394 -24.74 10.20 5.42
N LEU A 395 -24.84 9.26 6.37
CA LEU A 395 -24.53 9.48 7.79
C LEU A 395 -23.13 10.06 7.98
N LEU A 396 -22.13 9.44 7.35
CA LEU A 396 -20.73 9.84 7.43
C LEU A 396 -20.52 11.22 6.79
N TYR A 397 -21.06 11.44 5.59
CA TYR A 397 -20.90 12.70 4.85
C TYR A 397 -21.57 13.89 5.54
N GLN A 398 -22.81 13.74 6.01
CA GLN A 398 -23.52 14.83 6.69
C GLN A 398 -22.90 15.20 8.05
N SER A 399 -22.22 14.24 8.69
CA SER A 399 -21.47 14.46 9.91
C SER A 399 -20.09 15.08 9.63
N ASN A 400 -19.43 14.65 8.54
CA ASN A 400 -18.08 15.03 8.15
C ASN A 400 -17.97 15.23 6.63
N PRO A 401 -18.31 16.43 6.11
CA PRO A 401 -18.38 16.70 4.66
C PRO A 401 -17.03 16.64 3.92
N THR A 402 -15.92 16.67 4.67
CA THR A 402 -14.56 16.53 4.14
C THR A 402 -14.26 15.08 3.72
N LEU A 403 -15.05 14.09 4.14
CA LEU A 403 -14.87 12.70 3.71
C LEU A 403 -15.28 12.50 2.24
N LEU A 404 -14.44 11.76 1.51
CA LEU A 404 -14.70 11.32 0.16
C LEU A 404 -15.18 9.87 0.13
N PHE A 405 -15.99 9.56 -0.87
CA PHE A 405 -16.53 8.22 -1.10
C PHE A 405 -16.32 7.85 -2.55
N VAL A 406 -15.94 6.61 -2.78
CA VAL A 406 -15.84 6.05 -4.13
C VAL A 406 -17.26 5.71 -4.59
N PRO A 407 -17.63 6.03 -5.85
CA PRO A 407 -18.88 5.54 -6.42
C PRO A 407 -18.88 4.01 -6.35
N LEU A 408 -19.95 3.44 -5.80
CA LEU A 408 -20.13 1.99 -5.67
C LEU A 408 -20.30 1.30 -7.02
#